data_AF-A0A6L7XWS3-F1
#
_entry.id   AF-A0A6L7XWS3-F1
#
_cell.length_a   1.000
_cell.length_b   1.000
_cell.length_c   1.000
_cell.angle_alpha   90.00
_cell.angle_beta   90.00
_cell.angle_gamma   90.00
#
_symmetry.space_group_name_H-M   'P 1'
#
loop_
_entity.id
_entity.type
_entity.pdbx_description
1 polymer ?
#
loop_
_entity_poly.entity_id
_entity_poly.type
_entity_poly.pdbx_seq_one_letter_code
_entity_poly.pdbx_strand_id
1 'polypeptide(L)' 'MNRHPLSASLLAIALASAAAADIPRTADGTPDLSGYYDVATLTPVDRPQIFGDNAFLTLEQAKEIEE' A
#
# COMPACT_ATOMS: atom_id res chain seq x y z
N MET A 1 -4.19 22.13 42.78
CA MET A 1 -4.19 20.79 42.15
C MET A 1 -4.24 20.99 40.64
N ASN A 2 -3.39 20.30 39.88
CA ASN A 2 -3.41 20.14 38.40
C ASN A 2 -2.72 21.21 37.53
N ARG A 3 -1.40 21.11 37.40
CA ARG A 3 -0.59 21.68 36.31
C ARG A 3 -0.07 20.53 35.43
N HIS A 4 -0.96 19.82 34.74
CA HIS A 4 -0.60 18.69 33.86
C HIS A 4 -0.69 18.94 32.33
N PRO A 5 -1.07 20.12 31.77
CA PRO A 5 -1.30 20.22 30.32
C PRO A 5 0.01 20.11 29.52
N LEU A 6 1.12 20.62 30.07
CA LEU A 6 2.45 20.56 29.44
C LEU A 6 3.00 19.13 29.41
N SER A 7 2.78 18.36 30.47
CA SER A 7 3.27 16.98 30.55
C SER A 7 2.49 16.03 29.63
N ALA A 8 1.17 16.24 29.50
CA ALA A 8 0.35 15.49 28.55
C ALA A 8 0.70 15.82 27.09
N SER A 9 1.04 17.08 26.79
CA SER A 9 1.46 17.51 25.45
C SER A 9 2.82 16.93 25.05
N LEU A 10 3.78 16.87 25.98
CA LEU A 10 5.08 16.25 25.74
C LEU A 10 4.95 14.74 25.45
N LEU A 11 4.10 14.06 26.18
CA LEU A 11 3.86 12.62 25.99
C LEU A 11 3.23 12.35 24.62
N ALA A 12 2.27 13.16 24.19
CA ALA A 12 1.65 13.04 22.87
C ALA A 12 2.65 13.24 21.72
N ILE A 13 3.58 14.20 21.85
CA ILE A 13 4.64 14.44 20.85
C ILE A 13 5.60 13.23 20.77
N ALA A 14 5.99 12.67 21.91
CA ALA A 14 6.88 11.51 21.96
C ALA A 14 6.25 10.26 21.30
N LEU A 15 4.96 10.01 21.54
CA LEU A 15 4.25 8.90 20.90
C LEU A 15 4.12 9.08 19.38
N ALA A 16 3.88 10.31 18.90
CA ALA A 16 3.82 10.60 17.47
C ALA A 16 5.16 10.37 16.77
N SER A 17 6.29 10.71 17.42
CA SER A 17 7.62 10.41 16.88
C SER A 17 7.95 8.92 16.84
N ALA A 18 7.46 8.14 17.82
CA ALA A 18 7.69 6.70 17.87
C ALA A 18 6.86 5.92 16.83
N ALA A 19 5.76 6.49 16.35
CA ALA A 19 4.94 5.92 15.29
C ALA A 19 5.45 6.21 13.87
N ALA A 20 6.51 7.02 13.73
CA ALA A 20 7.10 7.30 12.43
C ALA A 20 7.92 6.10 11.95
N ALA A 21 7.51 5.50 10.84
CA ALA A 21 8.29 4.46 10.18
C ALA A 21 9.64 5.03 9.67
N ASP A 22 10.70 4.22 9.77
CA ASP A 22 12.04 4.55 9.28
C ASP A 22 12.08 4.46 7.75
N ILE A 23 11.61 5.51 7.09
CA ILE A 23 11.51 5.63 5.64
C ILE A 23 12.48 6.71 5.17
N PRO A 24 13.37 6.45 4.19
CA PRO A 24 14.23 7.46 3.59
C PRO A 24 13.45 8.71 3.13
N ARG A 25 14.03 9.90 3.32
CA ARG A 25 13.38 11.18 3.03
C ARG A 25 14.23 12.06 2.11
N THR A 26 13.58 12.83 1.27
CA THR A 26 14.18 13.91 0.46
C THR A 26 14.53 15.13 1.33
N ALA A 27 15.29 16.08 0.78
CA ALA A 27 15.71 17.29 1.50
C ALA A 27 14.55 18.18 1.99
N ASP A 28 13.40 18.11 1.32
CA ASP A 28 12.13 18.76 1.67
C ASP A 28 11.23 17.89 2.58
N GLY A 29 11.70 16.71 3.01
CA GLY A 29 11.07 15.87 4.05
C GLY A 29 10.02 14.88 3.55
N THR A 30 9.75 14.83 2.25
CA THR A 30 8.85 13.83 1.66
C THR A 30 9.49 12.45 1.61
N PRO A 31 8.71 11.34 1.64
CA PRO A 31 9.25 10.00 1.41
C PRO A 31 10.02 9.92 0.10
N ASP A 32 11.24 9.39 0.17
CA ASP A 32 12.06 9.14 -1.02
C ASP A 32 11.62 7.80 -1.65
N LEU A 33 11.05 7.91 -2.85
CA LEU A 33 10.58 6.80 -3.66
C LEU A 33 11.46 6.61 -4.91
N SER A 34 12.72 7.05 -4.89
CA SER A 34 13.65 6.89 -6.03
C SER A 34 14.26 5.49 -6.15
N GLY A 35 13.79 4.52 -5.35
CA GLY A 35 14.25 3.13 -5.40
C GLY A 35 13.87 2.41 -6.69
N TYR A 36 14.24 1.13 -6.78
CA TYR A 36 13.82 0.25 -7.86
C TYR A 36 12.53 -0.47 -7.48
N TYR A 37 11.54 -0.45 -8.38
CA TYR A 37 10.26 -1.12 -8.21
C TYR A 37 9.97 -1.95 -9.46
N ASP A 38 9.27 -3.06 -9.28
CA ASP A 38 8.73 -3.83 -10.39
C ASP A 38 7.42 -3.19 -10.88
N VAL A 39 7.32 -2.97 -12.18
CA VAL A 39 6.13 -2.42 -12.85
C VAL A 39 5.33 -3.50 -13.59
N ALA A 40 5.76 -4.77 -13.51
CA ALA A 40 5.04 -5.89 -14.08
C ALA A 40 3.66 -6.00 -13.42
N THR A 41 2.61 -5.93 -14.24
CA THR A 41 1.25 -6.19 -13.81
C THR A 41 0.92 -7.63 -14.16
N LEU A 42 0.58 -8.45 -13.16
CA LEU A 42 0.14 -9.83 -13.38
C LEU A 42 -1.19 -9.88 -14.14
N THR A 43 -2.05 -8.89 -13.92
CA THR A 43 -3.35 -8.78 -14.56
C THR A 43 -3.24 -8.03 -15.90
N PRO A 44 -3.62 -8.64 -17.02
CA PRO A 44 -3.70 -7.95 -18.30
C PRO A 44 -4.65 -6.75 -18.24
N VAL A 45 -4.31 -5.68 -18.96
CA VAL A 45 -5.17 -4.48 -19.09
C VAL A 45 -6.41 -4.78 -19.92
N ASP A 46 -6.22 -5.52 -21.01
CA ASP A 46 -7.29 -5.95 -21.90
C ASP A 46 -7.75 -7.38 -21.60
N ARG A 47 -9.01 -7.68 -21.91
CA ARG A 47 -9.53 -9.03 -21.83
C ARG A 47 -8.71 -9.97 -22.73
N PRO A 48 -8.20 -11.11 -22.21
CA PRO A 48 -7.51 -12.09 -23.04
C PRO A 48 -8.36 -12.56 -24.23
N GLN A 49 -7.75 -12.61 -25.41
CA GLN A 49 -8.44 -12.95 -26.68
C GLN A 49 -9.15 -14.31 -26.62
N ILE A 50 -8.61 -15.24 -25.83
CA ILE A 50 -9.18 -16.59 -25.61
C ILE A 50 -10.61 -16.55 -25.06
N PHE A 51 -11.00 -15.48 -24.37
CA PHE A 51 -12.34 -15.35 -23.81
C PHE A 51 -13.32 -14.65 -24.75
N GLY A 52 -12.85 -13.82 -25.68
CA GLY A 52 -13.69 -13.12 -26.65
C GLY A 52 -14.95 -12.47 -26.02
N ASP A 53 -16.11 -12.78 -26.59
CA ASP A 53 -17.42 -12.31 -26.13
C ASP A 53 -18.01 -13.13 -24.97
N ASN A 54 -17.32 -14.19 -24.51
CA ASN A 54 -17.82 -15.01 -23.42
C ASN A 54 -17.84 -14.19 -22.12
N ALA A 55 -19.03 -14.02 -21.56
CA ALA A 55 -19.24 -13.25 -20.34
C ALA A 55 -19.06 -14.06 -19.05
N PHE A 56 -19.10 -15.40 -19.12
CA PHE A 56 -19.11 -16.26 -17.94
C PHE A 56 -18.21 -17.48 -18.11
N LEU A 57 -17.59 -17.90 -17.01
CA LEU A 57 -16.87 -19.16 -16.92
C LEU A 57 -17.71 -20.19 -16.17
N THR A 58 -17.60 -21.46 -16.56
CA THR A 58 -18.07 -22.55 -15.70
C THR A 58 -17.17 -22.65 -14.47
N LEU A 59 -17.66 -23.34 -13.43
CA LEU A 59 -16.85 -23.60 -12.24
C LEU A 59 -15.58 -24.41 -12.55
N GLU A 60 -15.60 -25.28 -13.55
CA GLU A 60 -14.45 -26.05 -13.98
C GLU A 60 -13.40 -25.16 -14.66
N GLN A 61 -13.83 -24.32 -15.61
CA GLN A 61 -12.94 -23.37 -16.30
C GLN A 61 -12.31 -22.34 -15.35
N ALA A 62 -13.05 -21.87 -14.34
CA ALA A 62 -12.52 -20.93 -13.37
C ALA A 62 -11.40 -21.55 -12.52
N LYS A 63 -11.52 -22.84 -12.17
CA LYS A 63 -10.49 -23.56 -11.40
C LYS A 63 -9.21 -23.76 -12.19
N GLU A 64 -9.31 -24.01 -13.49
CA GLU A 64 -8.14 -24.17 -14.37
C GLU A 64 -7.30 -22.88 -14.49
N ILE A 65 -7.88 -21.70 -14.24
CA ILE A 65 -7.19 -20.39 -14.33
C ILE A 65 -6.59 -19.97 -12.97
N GLU A 66 -7.08 -20.51 -11.86
CA GLU A 66 -6.63 -20.15 -10.51
C GLU A 66 -5.27 -20.80 -10.14
N GLU A 67 -4.87 -21.87 -10.84
CA GLU A 67 -3.58 -22.58 -10.66
C GLU A 67 -2.42 -21.94 -11.44
#